data_AF-A0A661B7X5-F1
#
_entry.id   AF-A0A661B7X5-F1
#
_cell.length_a   1.000
_cell.length_b   1.000
_cell.length_c   1.000
_cell.angle_alpha   90.00
_cell.angle_beta   90.00
_cell.angle_gamma   90.00
#
_symmetry.space_group_name_H-M   'P 1'
#
loop_
_entity.id
_entity.type
_entity.pdbx_description
1 polymer ?
#
loop_
_entity_poly.entity_id
_entity_poly.type
_entity_poly.pdbx_seq_one_letter_code
_entity_poly.pdbx_strand_id
1 'polypeptide(L)'
;MKERVLVLACLAVMCVISVLFADFSEIVNYQGKLTDASGVPIEVSVNIEFNLFDVPVGGVSLWSSGVMPITPVHGLFSTELDFTGAGIDWDSYTELWLEVIVDGTPLTPREKLTSAFHAFNISDKIVTPGKLADGSSAGQILQWDGADWQLVDGTSLGNVQDGNAPNQTLRWDGTQWVRSDALTNNDVDVATSGDLVVGGTSITISGATGSTIDFPGGDGNITSVTGLDLIIDSDDNTHATDGSVLSIDHDDGVDLFTVTEKNYIQIHPRSTEPVETPEGGFYVNNSASPHKIYFYDNTGWVELGSGGSGQWTDDAANDRIHNDNAATVPDRVWVEDDGDVKIHGGGLVVGDVSSTCGTVSEEAFWTGTQAIPDAGCPV
;
A
#
# COMPACT_ATOMS: atom_id res chain seq x y z
N MET A 1 -24.80 -28.24 27.48
CA MET A 1 -23.92 -27.06 27.37
C MET A 1 -23.32 -26.66 28.72
N LYS A 2 -24.12 -26.43 29.77
CA LYS A 2 -23.65 -25.99 31.10
C LYS A 2 -22.61 -26.91 31.76
N GLU A 3 -22.79 -28.22 31.69
CA GLU A 3 -21.85 -29.20 32.28
C GLU A 3 -20.50 -29.25 31.56
N ARG A 4 -20.48 -29.06 30.23
CA ARG A 4 -19.22 -29.01 29.46
C ARG A 4 -18.45 -27.72 29.73
N VAL A 5 -19.15 -26.61 29.96
CA VAL A 5 -18.55 -25.32 30.34
C VAL A 5 -17.96 -25.37 31.74
N LEU A 6 -18.62 -26.05 32.69
CA LEU A 6 -18.10 -26.23 34.06
C LEU A 6 -16.81 -27.06 34.08
N VAL A 7 -16.78 -28.17 33.33
CA VAL A 7 -15.59 -29.05 33.26
C VAL A 7 -14.40 -28.31 32.63
N LEU A 8 -14.62 -27.54 31.56
CA LEU A 8 -13.57 -26.72 30.94
C LEU A 8 -13.06 -25.62 31.88
N ALA A 9 -13.95 -25.00 32.67
CA ALA A 9 -13.55 -24.00 33.66
C ALA A 9 -12.71 -24.59 34.80
N CYS A 10 -13.07 -25.76 35.33
CA CYS A 10 -12.28 -26.46 36.35
C CYS A 10 -10.92 -26.91 35.82
N LEU A 11 -10.84 -27.38 34.57
CA LEU A 11 -9.58 -27.78 33.95
C LEU A 11 -8.66 -26.57 33.72
N ALA A 12 -9.23 -25.43 33.32
CA ALA A 12 -8.49 -24.18 33.17
C ALA A 12 -7.95 -23.66 34.52
N VAL A 13 -8.74 -23.70 35.59
CA VAL A 13 -8.29 -23.32 36.94
C VAL A 13 -7.18 -24.24 37.44
N MET A 14 -7.28 -25.55 37.19
CA MET A 14 -6.28 -26.53 37.62
C MET A 14 -4.95 -26.38 36.85
N CYS A 15 -4.99 -26.04 35.56
CA CYS A 15 -3.78 -25.71 34.77
C CYS A 15 -3.11 -24.39 35.19
N VAL A 16 -3.88 -23.42 35.71
CA VAL A 16 -3.33 -22.12 36.17
C VAL A 16 -2.61 -22.25 37.51
N ILE A 17 -3.01 -23.19 38.37
CA ILE A 17 -2.37 -23.40 39.69
C ILE A 17 -1.00 -24.09 39.56
N SER A 18 -0.80 -24.92 38.53
CA SER A 18 0.46 -25.63 38.30
C SER A 18 1.63 -24.76 37.84
N VAL A 19 1.38 -23.49 37.48
CA VAL A 19 2.43 -22.55 37.01
C VAL A 19 3.06 -21.76 38.17
N LEU A 20 2.72 -22.07 39.42
CA LEU A 20 3.19 -21.35 40.62
C LEU A 20 4.28 -22.05 41.42
N PHE A 21 4.74 -23.24 41.00
CA PHE A 21 5.78 -24.00 41.71
C PHE A 21 6.94 -24.32 40.77
N ALA A 22 7.72 -23.29 40.42
CA ALA A 22 9.09 -23.52 39.96
C ALA A 22 9.92 -23.83 41.21
N ASP A 23 9.99 -25.10 41.58
CA ASP A 23 10.73 -25.56 42.76
C ASP A 23 12.22 -25.66 42.41
N PHE A 24 13.07 -24.93 43.13
CA PHE A 24 14.51 -25.05 43.02
C PHE A 24 14.97 -26.23 43.90
N SER A 25 16.16 -26.77 43.66
CA SER A 25 16.65 -27.90 44.46
C SER A 25 16.96 -27.43 45.89
N GLU A 26 16.16 -27.87 46.85
CA GLU A 26 16.37 -27.63 48.30
C GLU A 26 17.28 -28.69 48.93
N ILE A 27 18.25 -29.22 48.18
CA ILE A 27 19.15 -30.28 48.63
C ILE A 27 20.56 -29.73 48.78
N VAL A 28 21.16 -29.93 49.95
CA VAL A 28 22.50 -29.43 50.28
C VAL A 28 23.42 -30.57 50.66
N ASN A 29 24.63 -30.60 50.10
CA ASN A 29 25.67 -31.49 50.60
C ASN A 29 26.30 -30.94 51.88
N TYR A 30 26.24 -31.73 52.95
CA TYR A 30 26.95 -31.49 54.22
C TYR A 30 28.12 -32.46 54.36
N GLN A 31 29.29 -31.93 54.70
CA GLN A 31 30.51 -32.71 54.89
C GLN A 31 31.08 -32.45 56.27
N GLY A 32 31.55 -33.52 56.92
CA GLY A 32 32.12 -33.43 58.26
C GLY A 32 33.25 -34.44 58.48
N LYS A 33 34.02 -34.19 59.54
CA LYS A 33 35.02 -35.14 60.05
C LYS A 33 34.65 -35.57 61.47
N LEU A 34 34.50 -36.87 61.67
CA LEU A 34 34.26 -37.50 62.96
C LEU A 34 35.53 -38.12 63.50
N THR A 35 35.83 -37.75 64.75
CA THR A 35 36.91 -38.33 65.54
C THR A 35 36.40 -38.66 66.94
N ASP A 36 37.03 -39.64 67.59
CA ASP A 36 36.82 -39.85 69.01
C ASP A 36 37.47 -38.74 69.86
N ALA A 37 37.33 -38.83 71.18
CA ALA A 37 37.91 -37.87 72.13
C ALA A 37 39.45 -37.82 72.10
N SER A 38 40.12 -38.82 71.53
CA SER A 38 41.58 -38.88 71.34
C SER A 38 42.02 -38.37 69.97
N GLY A 39 41.08 -37.92 69.12
CA GLY A 39 41.34 -37.45 67.76
C GLY A 39 41.50 -38.57 66.72
N VAL A 40 41.19 -39.83 67.07
CA VAL A 40 41.26 -40.95 66.14
C VAL A 40 40.02 -40.93 65.23
N PRO A 41 40.18 -41.03 63.90
CA PRO A 41 39.04 -41.05 62.98
C PRO A 41 38.08 -42.21 63.25
N ILE A 42 36.78 -41.92 63.22
CA ILE A 42 35.72 -42.93 63.31
C ILE A 42 35.51 -43.56 61.93
N GLU A 43 35.46 -44.89 61.86
CA GLU A 43 35.35 -45.67 60.60
C GLU A 43 34.13 -46.63 60.64
N VAL A 44 33.30 -46.52 61.68
CA VAL A 44 32.10 -47.35 61.88
C VAL A 44 30.84 -46.50 61.71
N SER A 45 29.72 -47.15 61.39
CA SER A 45 28.43 -46.46 61.31
C SER A 45 28.07 -45.81 62.64
N VAL A 46 27.74 -44.52 62.59
CA VAL A 46 27.21 -43.74 63.71
C VAL A 46 25.86 -43.15 63.31
N ASN A 47 24.98 -42.92 64.28
CA ASN A 47 23.71 -42.27 64.03
C ASN A 47 23.90 -40.75 64.11
N ILE A 48 23.59 -40.05 63.04
CA ILE A 48 23.66 -38.58 62.99
C ILE A 48 22.27 -38.02 62.71
N GLU A 49 21.89 -36.96 63.42
CA GLU A 49 20.69 -36.16 63.16
C GLU A 49 21.09 -34.70 63.01
N PHE A 50 20.48 -34.03 62.03
CA PHE A 50 20.68 -32.62 61.74
C PHE A 50 19.38 -31.86 61.99
N ASN A 51 19.46 -30.77 62.75
CA ASN A 51 18.32 -29.91 63.04
C ASN A 51 18.63 -28.46 62.65
N LEU A 52 17.70 -27.81 61.95
CA LEU A 52 17.84 -26.43 61.49
C LEU A 52 17.14 -25.46 62.45
N PHE A 53 17.78 -24.35 62.79
CA PHE A 53 17.25 -23.32 63.69
C PHE A 53 17.49 -21.91 63.15
N ASP A 54 16.66 -20.96 63.57
CA ASP A 54 16.84 -19.51 63.35
C ASP A 54 17.64 -18.81 64.46
N VAL A 55 18.01 -19.55 65.53
CA VAL A 55 18.77 -19.03 66.67
C VAL A 55 19.96 -19.93 67.04
N PRO A 56 21.06 -19.35 67.55
CA PRO A 56 22.26 -20.10 67.89
C PRO A 56 22.11 -21.01 69.13
N VAL A 57 21.17 -20.71 70.03
CA VAL A 57 20.90 -21.50 71.26
C VAL A 57 19.40 -21.48 71.57
N GLY A 58 18.85 -22.65 71.92
CA GLY A 58 17.42 -22.78 72.23
C GLY A 58 16.54 -22.75 70.96
N GLY A 59 15.34 -22.19 71.07
CA GLY A 59 14.40 -22.09 69.94
C GLY A 59 13.68 -23.40 69.60
N VAL A 60 12.88 -23.35 68.54
CA VAL A 60 12.16 -24.50 67.97
C VAL A 60 12.85 -24.88 66.66
N SER A 61 13.01 -26.18 66.42
CA SER A 61 13.60 -26.65 65.16
C SER A 61 12.67 -26.33 63.98
N LEU A 62 13.23 -25.72 62.95
CA LEU A 62 12.55 -25.43 61.67
C LEU A 62 12.47 -26.69 60.80
N TRP A 63 13.46 -27.58 60.91
CA TRP A 63 13.53 -28.82 60.15
C TRP A 63 14.44 -29.84 60.84
N SER A 64 14.16 -31.12 60.64
CA SER A 64 14.97 -32.24 61.11
C SER A 64 15.19 -33.25 59.99
N SER A 65 16.42 -33.74 59.85
CA SER A 65 16.72 -34.88 58.95
C SER A 65 16.14 -36.20 59.47
N GLY A 66 15.76 -36.25 60.75
CA GLY A 66 15.65 -37.50 61.49
C GLY A 66 17.02 -38.18 61.67
N VAL A 67 17.00 -39.37 62.29
CA VAL A 67 18.21 -40.15 62.55
C VAL A 67 18.67 -40.88 61.30
N MET A 68 19.90 -40.61 60.87
CA MET A 68 20.51 -41.22 59.69
C MET A 68 21.78 -42.00 60.08
N PRO A 69 21.90 -43.29 59.73
CA PRO A 69 23.13 -44.04 59.92
C PRO A 69 24.15 -43.63 58.85
N ILE A 70 25.29 -43.07 59.27
CA ILE A 70 26.38 -42.63 58.40
C ILE A 70 27.64 -43.41 58.77
N THR A 71 28.28 -44.02 57.78
CA THR A 71 29.58 -44.71 57.94
C THR A 71 30.68 -43.83 57.34
N PRO A 72 31.48 -43.13 58.15
CA PRO A 72 32.57 -42.30 57.65
C PRO A 72 33.71 -43.17 57.10
N VAL A 73 34.49 -42.60 56.17
CA VAL A 73 35.73 -43.18 55.64
C VAL A 73 36.88 -42.25 55.99
N HIS A 74 37.87 -42.72 56.74
CA HIS A 74 38.94 -41.90 57.32
C HIS A 74 38.41 -40.77 58.21
N GLY A 75 37.30 -41.03 58.89
CA GLY A 75 36.54 -40.06 59.67
C GLY A 75 35.77 -39.06 58.83
N LEU A 76 35.91 -39.04 57.51
CA LEU A 76 35.19 -38.10 56.63
C LEU A 76 33.86 -38.69 56.20
N PHE A 77 32.82 -37.86 56.18
CA PHE A 77 31.54 -38.21 55.60
C PHE A 77 30.97 -37.07 54.75
N SER A 78 30.10 -37.42 53.81
CA SER A 78 29.28 -36.50 53.01
C SER A 78 27.86 -37.04 53.01
N THR A 79 26.88 -36.19 53.29
CA THR A 79 25.46 -36.52 53.26
C THR A 79 24.66 -35.40 52.63
N GLU A 80 23.57 -35.74 51.96
CA GLU A 80 22.61 -34.77 51.46
C GLU A 80 21.61 -34.43 52.56
N LEU A 81 21.39 -33.14 52.78
CA LEU A 81 20.34 -32.59 53.61
C LEU A 81 19.24 -32.12 52.66
N ASP A 82 18.11 -32.84 52.68
CA ASP A 82 16.97 -32.57 51.82
C ASP A 82 15.90 -31.78 52.59
N PHE A 83 15.77 -30.50 52.25
CA PHE A 83 14.78 -29.61 52.85
C PHE A 83 13.46 -29.61 52.06
N THR A 84 13.35 -30.40 50.98
CA THR A 84 12.16 -30.43 50.13
C THR A 84 10.89 -30.71 50.95
N GLY A 85 9.94 -29.79 50.89
CA GLY A 85 8.67 -29.92 51.61
C GLY A 85 8.75 -29.61 53.12
N ALA A 86 9.88 -29.10 53.61
CA ALA A 86 10.01 -28.58 54.98
C ALA A 86 9.10 -27.36 55.22
N GLY A 87 8.68 -26.67 54.16
CA GLY A 87 7.85 -25.47 54.26
C GLY A 87 8.56 -24.29 54.92
N ILE A 88 9.89 -24.27 54.84
CA ILE A 88 10.71 -23.17 55.34
C ILE A 88 10.54 -21.97 54.41
N ASP A 89 10.12 -20.84 54.97
CA ASP A 89 10.16 -19.57 54.27
C ASP A 89 11.58 -18.98 54.35
N TRP A 90 12.43 -19.34 53.38
CA TRP A 90 13.84 -18.96 53.33
C TRP A 90 14.06 -17.44 53.33
N ASP A 91 13.09 -16.65 52.84
CA ASP A 91 13.17 -15.18 52.80
C ASP A 91 12.92 -14.53 54.17
N SER A 92 12.30 -15.25 55.11
CA SER A 92 11.97 -14.75 56.45
C SER A 92 13.16 -14.82 57.44
N TYR A 93 14.24 -15.52 57.11
CA TYR A 93 15.36 -15.75 58.02
C TYR A 93 16.67 -15.13 57.50
N THR A 94 17.27 -14.25 58.29
CA THR A 94 18.55 -13.60 57.97
C THR A 94 19.77 -14.42 58.40
N GLU A 95 19.60 -15.33 59.35
CA GLU A 95 20.62 -16.23 59.85
C GLU A 95 20.00 -17.59 60.14
N LEU A 96 20.70 -18.66 59.79
CA LEU A 96 20.31 -20.04 60.06
C LEU A 96 21.47 -20.79 60.71
N TRP A 97 21.13 -21.74 61.58
CA TRP A 97 22.07 -22.49 62.41
C TRP A 97 21.75 -23.98 62.31
N LEU A 98 22.77 -24.81 62.07
CA LEU A 98 22.66 -26.25 61.99
C LEU A 98 23.18 -26.87 63.30
N GLU A 99 22.31 -27.63 63.96
CA GLU A 99 22.67 -28.49 65.08
C GLU A 99 22.96 -29.89 64.56
N VAL A 100 24.09 -30.45 65.00
CA VAL A 100 24.52 -31.81 64.64
C VAL A 100 24.48 -32.66 65.90
N ILE A 101 23.73 -33.75 65.87
CA ILE A 101 23.59 -34.70 66.98
C ILE A 101 24.24 -36.01 66.56
N VAL A 102 25.23 -36.48 67.30
CA VAL A 102 25.94 -37.74 67.03
C VAL A 102 25.68 -38.72 68.17
N ASP A 103 25.14 -39.90 67.85
CA ASP A 103 24.72 -40.93 68.80
C ASP A 103 23.90 -40.37 69.99
N GLY A 104 22.98 -39.44 69.68
CA GLY A 104 22.10 -38.79 70.66
C GLY A 104 22.76 -37.67 71.48
N THR A 105 24.01 -37.31 71.19
CA THR A 105 24.72 -36.19 71.84
C THR A 105 24.77 -34.98 70.90
N PRO A 106 24.12 -33.85 71.24
CA PRO A 106 24.23 -32.61 70.47
C PRO A 106 25.65 -32.02 70.56
N LEU A 107 26.24 -31.71 69.43
CA LEU A 107 27.50 -30.98 69.33
C LEU A 107 27.23 -29.49 69.52
N THR A 108 28.07 -28.81 70.32
CA THR A 108 27.94 -27.38 70.61
C THR A 108 29.25 -26.64 70.32
N PRO A 109 29.20 -25.40 69.80
CA PRO A 109 28.01 -24.62 69.41
C PRO A 109 27.39 -25.11 68.08
N ARG A 110 26.16 -24.68 67.78
CA ARG A 110 25.55 -24.88 66.45
C ARG A 110 26.38 -24.20 65.37
N GLU A 111 26.40 -24.78 64.18
CA GLU A 111 27.16 -24.26 63.04
C GLU A 111 26.32 -23.21 62.31
N LYS A 112 26.84 -21.99 62.16
CA LYS A 112 26.16 -20.95 61.37
C LYS A 112 26.22 -21.32 59.90
N LEU A 113 25.08 -21.37 59.23
CA LEU A 113 25.01 -21.50 57.78
C LEU A 113 25.40 -20.17 57.14
N THR A 114 26.31 -20.22 56.16
CA THR A 114 26.89 -19.03 55.51
C THR A 114 26.37 -18.86 54.09
N SER A 115 26.84 -17.83 53.39
CA SER A 115 26.33 -17.37 52.08
C SER A 115 26.20 -18.45 51.00
N ALA A 116 27.02 -19.51 51.04
CA ALA A 116 26.89 -20.64 50.10
C ALA A 116 25.57 -21.41 50.28
N PHE A 117 25.02 -21.42 51.49
CA PHE A 117 23.74 -22.04 51.83
C PHE A 117 22.56 -21.10 51.52
N HIS A 118 22.76 -19.78 51.44
CA HIS A 118 21.71 -18.83 51.03
C HIS A 118 21.60 -18.65 49.52
N ALA A 119 22.43 -19.34 48.72
CA ALA A 119 22.47 -19.21 47.26
C ALA A 119 21.42 -20.06 46.52
N PHE A 120 20.58 -20.84 47.24
CA PHE A 120 19.53 -21.68 46.63
C PHE A 120 18.44 -20.88 45.92
N ASN A 121 18.23 -19.63 46.35
CA ASN A 121 17.17 -18.79 45.82
C ASN A 121 17.66 -17.35 45.70
N ILE A 122 17.43 -16.75 44.53
CA ILE A 122 17.37 -15.29 44.39
C ILE A 122 15.90 -14.92 44.48
N SER A 123 15.47 -14.38 45.63
CA SER A 123 14.06 -14.04 45.87
C SER A 123 13.50 -13.22 44.70
N ASP A 124 12.23 -13.47 44.33
CA ASP A 124 11.64 -12.76 43.20
C ASP A 124 11.71 -11.24 43.43
N LYS A 125 12.12 -10.47 42.41
CA LYS A 125 12.42 -9.03 42.48
C LYS A 125 13.64 -8.62 43.32
N ILE A 126 14.44 -9.57 43.84
CA ILE A 126 15.69 -9.21 44.53
C ILE A 126 16.69 -8.58 43.58
N VAL A 127 16.67 -8.98 42.30
CA VAL A 127 17.40 -8.34 41.21
C VAL A 127 16.56 -7.15 40.74
N THR A 128 16.72 -6.02 41.44
CA THR A 128 16.06 -4.77 41.05
C THR A 128 16.75 -4.16 39.83
N PRO A 129 16.07 -3.28 39.08
CA PRO A 129 16.74 -2.47 38.07
C PRO A 129 17.97 -1.73 38.62
N GLY A 130 18.02 -1.34 39.89
CA GLY A 130 19.21 -0.72 40.50
C GLY A 130 20.38 -1.69 40.78
N LYS A 131 20.12 -3.00 40.82
CA LYS A 131 21.16 -4.06 40.91
C LYS A 131 21.57 -4.60 39.54
N LEU A 132 20.72 -4.41 38.53
CA LEU A 132 21.01 -4.61 37.10
C LEU A 132 21.58 -3.35 36.44
N ALA A 133 21.36 -2.18 37.05
CA ALA A 133 21.85 -0.90 36.58
C ALA A 133 23.35 -0.88 36.80
N ASP A 134 24.07 -1.40 35.81
CA ASP A 134 25.24 -0.65 35.42
C ASP A 134 24.71 0.55 34.64
N GLY A 135 24.78 1.71 35.27
CA GLY A 135 24.03 2.89 34.86
C GLY A 135 24.24 3.96 35.91
N SER A 136 25.27 4.78 35.72
CA SER A 136 25.58 5.91 36.60
C SER A 136 24.49 6.98 36.63
N SER A 137 23.51 6.93 35.73
CA SER A 137 22.45 7.92 35.56
C SER A 137 21.17 7.32 34.97
N ALA A 138 20.02 7.92 35.28
CA ALA A 138 18.72 7.53 34.73
C ALA A 138 18.69 7.73 33.20
N GLY A 139 18.11 6.77 32.47
CA GLY A 139 17.97 6.83 31.01
C GLY A 139 19.10 6.18 30.23
N GLN A 140 20.16 5.69 30.89
CA GLN A 140 21.20 4.90 30.23
C GLN A 140 20.70 3.50 29.88
N ILE A 141 21.12 2.98 28.73
CA ILE A 141 20.88 1.60 28.30
C ILE A 141 22.19 0.92 27.95
N LEU A 142 22.24 -0.40 28.05
CA LEU A 142 23.39 -1.19 27.61
C LEU A 142 23.27 -1.43 26.09
N GLN A 143 24.26 -0.96 25.32
CA GLN A 143 24.34 -1.13 23.87
C GLN A 143 25.66 -1.82 23.51
N TRP A 144 25.59 -2.78 22.59
CA TRP A 144 26.77 -3.37 21.96
C TRP A 144 27.25 -2.46 20.82
N ASP A 145 28.48 -1.96 20.90
CA ASP A 145 29.05 -1.05 19.90
C ASP A 145 29.75 -1.76 18.72
N GLY A 146 29.73 -3.10 18.72
CA GLY A 146 30.45 -3.94 17.78
C GLY A 146 31.70 -4.61 18.37
N ALA A 147 32.19 -4.15 19.52
CA ALA A 147 33.38 -4.68 20.19
C ALA A 147 33.18 -4.93 21.70
N ASP A 148 32.40 -4.11 22.39
CA ASP A 148 32.10 -4.26 23.82
C ASP A 148 30.68 -3.79 24.17
N TRP A 149 30.19 -4.18 25.35
CA TRP A 149 28.95 -3.66 25.92
C TRP A 149 29.23 -2.35 26.64
N GLN A 150 28.56 -1.28 26.20
CA GLN A 150 28.73 0.06 26.76
C GLN A 150 27.41 0.66 27.22
N LEU A 151 27.48 1.54 28.21
CA LEU A 151 26.35 2.32 28.66
C LEU A 151 26.22 3.57 27.82
N VAL A 152 25.11 3.68 27.10
CA VAL A 152 24.78 4.82 26.25
C VAL A 152 23.57 5.53 26.81
N ASP A 153 23.55 6.86 26.75
CA ASP A 153 22.33 7.60 27.06
C ASP A 153 21.26 7.22 26.03
N GLY A 154 20.18 6.58 26.49
CA GLY A 154 19.10 6.13 25.62
C GLY A 154 18.42 7.28 24.88
N THR A 155 18.58 8.53 25.33
CA THR A 155 18.12 9.73 24.63
C THR A 155 19.07 10.19 23.52
N SER A 156 20.33 9.73 23.54
CA SER A 156 21.36 10.01 22.53
C SER A 156 21.39 9.00 21.40
N LEU A 157 20.81 7.82 21.62
CA LEU A 157 20.47 6.93 20.53
C LEU A 157 19.41 7.63 19.71
N GLY A 158 19.70 7.84 18.42
CA GLY A 158 18.73 8.34 17.46
C GLY A 158 17.56 7.37 17.41
N ASN A 159 16.63 7.55 18.35
CA ASN A 159 15.41 6.80 18.35
C ASN A 159 14.73 7.14 17.04
N VAL A 160 14.17 6.11 16.43
CA VAL A 160 13.12 6.30 15.44
C VAL A 160 12.09 7.20 16.12
N GLN A 161 12.11 8.45 15.71
CA GLN A 161 11.39 9.53 16.35
C GLN A 161 9.89 9.17 16.37
N ASP A 162 9.29 8.96 17.56
CA ASP A 162 7.86 8.58 17.70
C ASP A 162 6.96 9.49 16.85
N GLY A 163 6.12 8.94 15.98
CA GLY A 163 5.17 9.74 15.21
C GLY A 163 4.34 10.64 16.13
N ASN A 164 4.29 11.94 15.85
CA ASN A 164 3.52 12.91 16.64
C ASN A 164 2.12 13.18 16.05
N ALA A 165 1.83 12.61 14.89
CA ALA A 165 0.55 12.64 14.24
C ALA A 165 0.24 11.27 13.57
N PRO A 166 -1.05 10.92 13.40
CA PRO A 166 -1.45 9.76 12.60
C PRO A 166 -0.89 9.85 11.17
N ASN A 167 -0.53 8.69 10.61
CA ASN A 167 -0.10 8.52 9.21
C ASN A 167 1.27 9.12 8.85
N GLN A 168 2.12 9.44 9.83
CA GLN A 168 3.52 9.79 9.55
C GLN A 168 4.34 8.56 9.18
N THR A 169 5.19 8.71 8.17
CA THR A 169 6.18 7.71 7.75
C THR A 169 7.57 8.09 8.24
N LEU A 170 8.48 7.11 8.25
CA LEU A 170 9.88 7.34 8.53
C LEU A 170 10.64 7.48 7.21
N ARG A 171 11.45 8.54 7.10
CA ARG A 171 12.25 8.85 5.92
C ARG A 171 13.72 8.98 6.31
N TRP A 172 14.61 8.39 5.53
CA TRP A 172 16.04 8.68 5.64
C TRP A 172 16.37 10.00 4.93
N ASP A 173 16.93 10.98 5.63
CA ASP A 173 17.28 12.30 5.06
C ASP A 173 18.71 12.38 4.50
N GLY A 174 19.44 11.26 4.51
CA GLY A 174 20.86 11.19 4.16
C GLY A 174 21.79 11.14 5.38
N THR A 175 21.29 11.52 6.56
CA THR A 175 22.06 11.56 7.81
C THR A 175 21.38 10.83 8.98
N GLN A 176 20.06 10.86 9.06
CA GLN A 176 19.28 10.22 10.10
C GLN A 176 17.87 9.82 9.59
N TRP A 177 17.21 8.96 10.36
CA TRP A 177 15.79 8.69 10.18
C TRP A 177 14.96 9.83 10.76
N VAL A 178 14.22 10.53 9.92
CA VAL A 178 13.32 11.63 10.29
C VAL A 178 11.86 11.26 10.05
N ARG A 179 10.96 11.93 10.75
CA ARG A 179 9.51 11.85 10.46
C ARG A 179 9.22 12.52 9.12
N SER A 180 8.26 11.99 8.39
CA SER A 180 7.79 12.58 7.14
C SER A 180 6.28 12.43 6.99
N ASP A 181 5.62 13.54 6.66
CA ASP A 181 4.20 13.57 6.30
C ASP A 181 3.97 13.06 4.86
N ALA A 182 5.04 12.84 4.09
CA ALA A 182 4.99 12.37 2.70
C ALA A 182 5.85 11.11 2.49
N LEU A 183 5.37 10.19 1.65
CA LEU A 183 6.21 9.15 1.07
C LEU A 183 7.07 9.80 -0.02
N THR A 184 8.30 10.18 0.30
CA THR A 184 9.28 10.66 -0.69
C THR A 184 10.25 9.53 -0.98
N ASN A 185 10.22 8.99 -2.20
CA ASN A 185 11.09 7.89 -2.60
C ASN A 185 12.24 8.44 -3.46
N ASN A 186 13.24 9.06 -2.81
CA ASN A 186 14.39 9.78 -3.41
C ASN A 186 14.96 9.12 -4.69
N ASP A 187 14.34 9.37 -5.85
CA ASP A 187 14.62 8.76 -7.16
C ASP A 187 14.61 7.22 -7.19
N VAL A 188 13.80 6.59 -6.33
CA VAL A 188 13.57 5.14 -6.35
C VAL A 188 12.12 4.88 -6.75
N ASP A 189 11.87 3.77 -7.45
CA ASP A 189 10.53 3.38 -7.90
C ASP A 189 9.64 2.98 -6.73
N VAL A 190 8.40 3.48 -6.72
CA VAL A 190 7.33 2.95 -5.85
C VAL A 190 6.69 1.77 -6.58
N ALA A 191 7.11 0.55 -6.25
CA ALA A 191 6.52 -0.68 -6.80
C ALA A 191 5.46 -1.26 -5.86
N THR A 192 4.27 -1.57 -6.39
CA THR A 192 3.19 -2.26 -5.67
C THR A 192 2.85 -3.58 -6.35
N SER A 193 2.50 -4.62 -5.58
CA SER A 193 2.01 -5.90 -6.12
C SER A 193 0.49 -5.94 -6.29
N GLY A 194 -0.18 -4.81 -6.07
CA GLY A 194 -1.62 -4.62 -6.13
C GLY A 194 -1.95 -3.13 -6.36
N ASP A 195 -3.19 -2.75 -6.12
CA ASP A 195 -3.67 -1.40 -6.44
C ASP A 195 -2.96 -0.31 -5.65
N LEU A 196 -2.53 0.74 -6.36
CA LEU A 196 -2.08 2.00 -5.76
C LEU A 196 -3.28 2.96 -5.68
N VAL A 197 -3.86 3.11 -4.50
CA VAL A 197 -4.97 4.05 -4.26
C VAL A 197 -4.43 5.37 -3.70
N VAL A 198 -4.55 6.45 -4.47
CA VAL A 198 -4.21 7.81 -4.02
C VAL A 198 -5.50 8.52 -3.57
N GLY A 199 -5.73 8.60 -2.25
CA GLY A 199 -6.95 9.19 -1.67
C GLY A 199 -7.03 10.71 -1.71
N GLY A 200 -6.03 11.38 -2.28
CA GLY A 200 -5.99 12.83 -2.47
C GLY A 200 -6.77 13.30 -3.70
N THR A 201 -6.70 14.60 -4.00
CA THR A 201 -7.39 15.21 -5.15
C THR A 201 -6.62 15.11 -6.47
N SER A 202 -5.32 14.81 -6.41
CA SER A 202 -4.45 14.82 -7.59
C SER A 202 -3.36 13.76 -7.49
N ILE A 203 -3.00 13.22 -8.66
CA ILE A 203 -1.73 12.56 -8.91
C ILE A 203 -0.94 13.53 -9.77
N THR A 204 0.17 14.06 -9.25
CA THR A 204 1.05 14.97 -10.00
C THR A 204 2.30 14.20 -10.39
N ILE A 205 2.56 14.13 -11.69
CA ILE A 205 3.81 13.62 -12.24
C ILE A 205 4.59 14.84 -12.70
N SER A 206 5.60 15.23 -11.92
CA SER A 206 6.47 16.37 -12.21
C SER A 206 7.93 15.93 -12.12
N GLY A 207 8.76 16.31 -13.09
CA GLY A 207 10.13 15.82 -13.19
C GLY A 207 10.73 16.10 -14.56
N ALA A 208 12.02 15.80 -14.74
CA ALA A 208 12.76 16.03 -15.98
C ALA A 208 12.10 15.37 -17.21
N THR A 209 12.54 15.77 -18.41
CA THR A 209 12.09 15.28 -19.73
C THR A 209 11.83 13.77 -19.75
N GLY A 210 10.62 13.36 -20.18
CA GLY A 210 10.25 11.95 -20.38
C GLY A 210 9.41 11.31 -19.27
N SER A 211 8.75 12.10 -18.42
CA SER A 211 7.80 11.56 -17.44
C SER A 211 6.54 11.04 -18.14
N THR A 212 6.18 9.77 -17.92
CA THR A 212 5.07 9.10 -18.62
C THR A 212 4.18 8.29 -17.67
N ILE A 213 2.90 8.14 -18.03
CA ILE A 213 2.03 7.06 -17.54
C ILE A 213 2.04 6.00 -18.64
N ASP A 214 2.67 4.85 -18.40
CA ASP A 214 2.78 3.75 -19.35
C ASP A 214 2.02 2.51 -18.83
N PHE A 215 1.40 1.77 -19.74
CA PHE A 215 0.65 0.53 -19.48
C PHE A 215 1.25 -0.63 -20.29
N PRO A 216 2.50 -1.05 -20.00
CA PRO A 216 3.20 -2.02 -20.84
C PRO A 216 2.52 -3.39 -20.80
N GLY A 217 2.14 -3.90 -21.98
CA GLY A 217 1.66 -5.26 -22.15
C GLY A 217 0.18 -5.53 -21.84
N GLY A 218 -0.68 -4.49 -21.79
CA GLY A 218 -2.13 -4.65 -21.63
C GLY A 218 -2.96 -3.39 -21.88
N ASP A 219 -4.27 -3.52 -21.76
CA ASP A 219 -5.22 -2.41 -21.91
C ASP A 219 -5.18 -1.51 -20.65
N GLY A 220 -4.62 -0.31 -20.79
CA GLY A 220 -4.64 0.74 -19.76
C GLY A 220 -5.87 1.64 -19.90
N ASN A 221 -6.64 1.82 -18.83
CA ASN A 221 -7.81 2.70 -18.82
C ASN A 221 -7.61 3.88 -17.87
N ILE A 222 -7.74 5.10 -18.38
CA ILE A 222 -7.88 6.33 -17.58
C ILE A 222 -9.34 6.75 -17.62
N THR A 223 -10.08 6.52 -16.53
CA THR A 223 -11.53 6.76 -16.48
C THR A 223 -11.92 7.61 -15.29
N SER A 224 -12.96 8.43 -15.46
CA SER A 224 -13.63 9.14 -14.38
C SER A 224 -15.15 8.99 -14.52
N VAL A 225 -15.82 8.61 -13.42
CA VAL A 225 -17.28 8.44 -13.39
C VAL A 225 -18.04 9.76 -13.47
N THR A 226 -17.37 10.88 -13.19
CA THR A 226 -17.96 12.23 -13.22
C THR A 226 -17.50 13.07 -14.41
N GLY A 227 -16.68 12.49 -15.30
CA GLY A 227 -16.05 13.21 -16.41
C GLY A 227 -14.54 13.36 -16.23
N LEU A 228 -13.80 13.28 -17.33
CA LEU A 228 -12.35 13.45 -17.39
C LEU A 228 -12.05 14.73 -18.16
N ASP A 229 -11.45 15.70 -17.50
CA ASP A 229 -10.87 16.88 -18.16
C ASP A 229 -9.40 16.58 -18.45
N LEU A 230 -9.05 16.47 -19.73
CA LEU A 230 -7.67 16.38 -20.18
C LEU A 230 -7.20 17.79 -20.56
N ILE A 231 -6.59 18.49 -19.60
CA ILE A 231 -5.95 19.78 -19.83
C ILE A 231 -4.50 19.51 -20.18
N ILE A 232 -4.12 19.81 -21.41
CA ILE A 232 -2.75 19.66 -21.87
C ILE A 232 -2.21 21.06 -22.13
N ASP A 233 -1.31 21.49 -21.25
CA ASP A 233 -0.64 22.78 -21.29
C ASP A 233 0.87 22.48 -21.29
N SER A 234 1.57 22.96 -22.31
CA SER A 234 3.03 22.92 -22.37
C SER A 234 3.49 24.31 -21.98
N ASP A 235 4.09 24.43 -20.81
CA ASP A 235 4.52 25.70 -20.20
C ASP A 235 5.76 26.33 -20.87
N ASP A 236 6.17 25.74 -22.01
CA ASP A 236 7.13 26.24 -22.98
C ASP A 236 6.69 27.61 -23.53
N ASN A 237 7.18 28.67 -22.90
CA ASN A 237 7.04 30.05 -23.36
C ASN A 237 7.94 30.38 -24.58
N THR A 238 8.58 29.39 -25.18
CA THR A 238 9.51 29.46 -26.31
C THR A 238 9.05 28.54 -27.42
N HIS A 239 7.92 28.86 -28.07
CA HIS A 239 7.25 28.12 -29.17
C HIS A 239 8.10 27.86 -30.43
N ALA A 240 9.37 27.46 -30.28
CA ALA A 240 10.41 27.43 -31.29
C ALA A 240 10.65 26.01 -31.81
N THR A 241 10.17 24.98 -31.12
CA THR A 241 10.24 23.58 -31.58
C THR A 241 8.85 22.99 -31.69
N ASP A 242 8.57 22.32 -32.82
CA ASP A 242 7.30 21.68 -33.20
C ASP A 242 6.85 20.55 -32.25
N GLY A 243 6.67 20.84 -30.95
CA GLY A 243 6.18 19.87 -29.97
C GLY A 243 4.70 19.56 -30.20
N SER A 244 4.36 18.27 -30.32
CA SER A 244 2.99 17.79 -30.19
C SER A 244 2.53 17.94 -28.74
N VAL A 245 1.44 18.65 -28.51
CA VAL A 245 0.77 18.78 -27.20
C VAL A 245 -0.02 17.50 -26.93
N LEU A 246 -0.75 17.01 -27.93
CA LEU A 246 -1.42 15.71 -27.91
C LEU A 246 -1.05 14.96 -29.19
N SER A 247 -0.58 13.72 -29.08
CA SER A 247 -0.50 12.80 -30.21
C SER A 247 -1.30 11.54 -29.90
N ILE A 248 -2.04 11.06 -30.90
CA ILE A 248 -2.65 9.74 -30.92
C ILE A 248 -1.93 8.98 -32.02
N ASP A 249 -1.15 7.98 -31.64
CA ASP A 249 -0.33 7.21 -32.57
C ASP A 249 -0.90 5.80 -32.73
N HIS A 250 -0.64 5.21 -33.89
CA HIS A 250 -0.88 3.80 -34.13
C HIS A 250 0.26 2.96 -33.53
N ASP A 251 0.04 1.66 -33.29
CA ASP A 251 1.03 0.76 -32.65
C ASP A 251 2.38 0.66 -33.40
N ASP A 252 2.42 1.08 -34.66
CA ASP A 252 3.63 1.16 -35.49
C ASP A 252 4.37 2.49 -35.39
N GLY A 253 3.94 3.40 -34.50
CA GLY A 253 4.56 4.69 -34.23
C GLY A 253 4.20 5.78 -35.23
N VAL A 254 3.10 5.62 -35.99
CA VAL A 254 2.60 6.63 -36.92
C VAL A 254 1.51 7.45 -36.25
N ASP A 255 1.72 8.77 -36.15
CA ASP A 255 0.71 9.72 -35.69
C ASP A 255 -0.56 9.64 -36.55
N LEU A 256 -1.72 9.53 -35.90
CA LEU A 256 -3.05 9.58 -36.52
C LEU A 256 -3.67 10.96 -36.36
N PHE A 257 -3.45 11.59 -35.19
CA PHE A 257 -4.01 12.87 -34.83
C PHE A 257 -3.06 13.60 -33.91
N THR A 258 -2.78 14.87 -34.22
CA THR A 258 -1.86 15.68 -33.43
C THR A 258 -2.41 17.08 -33.22
N VAL A 259 -2.35 17.55 -31.98
CA VAL A 259 -2.55 18.96 -31.61
C VAL A 259 -1.19 19.53 -31.29
N THR A 260 -0.84 20.67 -31.91
CA THR A 260 0.48 21.29 -31.75
C THR A 260 0.37 22.66 -31.07
N GLU A 261 1.48 23.13 -30.51
CA GLU A 261 1.60 24.48 -29.93
C GLU A 261 1.40 25.61 -30.96
N LYS A 262 1.48 25.30 -32.25
CA LYS A 262 1.23 26.25 -33.34
C LYS A 262 -0.26 26.51 -33.57
N ASN A 263 -1.13 26.12 -32.65
CA ASN A 263 -2.59 26.32 -32.67
C ASN A 263 -3.28 25.71 -33.88
N TYR A 264 -2.79 24.56 -34.37
CA TYR A 264 -3.48 23.79 -35.38
C TYR A 264 -3.67 22.34 -34.94
N ILE A 265 -4.81 21.80 -35.36
CA ILE A 265 -5.17 20.40 -35.26
C ILE A 265 -4.86 19.77 -36.60
N GLN A 266 -4.02 18.74 -36.61
CA GLN A 266 -3.68 18.00 -37.80
C GLN A 266 -4.20 16.57 -37.70
N ILE A 267 -4.97 16.16 -38.71
CA ILE A 267 -5.24 14.75 -39.00
C ILE A 267 -4.17 14.32 -39.98
N HIS A 268 -3.38 13.32 -39.62
CA HIS A 268 -2.27 12.87 -40.45
C HIS A 268 -2.79 12.19 -41.72
N PRO A 269 -2.49 12.74 -42.91
CA PRO A 269 -3.09 12.26 -44.14
C PRO A 269 -2.45 10.93 -44.58
N ARG A 270 -3.25 10.11 -45.27
CA ARG A 270 -2.79 8.85 -45.87
C ARG A 270 -2.72 8.98 -47.38
N SER A 271 -1.74 8.32 -47.98
CA SER A 271 -1.57 8.28 -49.43
C SER A 271 -2.54 7.32 -50.12
N THR A 272 -3.12 6.39 -49.36
CA THR A 272 -4.04 5.34 -49.83
C THR A 272 -5.22 5.21 -48.89
N GLU A 273 -6.34 4.75 -49.44
CA GLU A 273 -7.56 4.43 -48.70
C GLU A 273 -7.28 3.40 -47.58
N PRO A 274 -7.80 3.61 -46.35
CA PRO A 274 -7.68 2.63 -45.27
C PRO A 274 -8.36 1.30 -45.61
N VAL A 275 -7.69 0.18 -45.28
CA VAL A 275 -8.10 -1.17 -45.70
C VAL A 275 -9.23 -1.77 -44.83
N GLU A 276 -9.50 -1.21 -43.65
CA GLU A 276 -10.45 -1.75 -42.66
C GLU A 276 -11.17 -0.65 -41.83
N THR A 277 -11.93 0.24 -42.47
CA THR A 277 -12.57 1.32 -41.70
C THR A 277 -13.94 0.97 -41.14
N PRO A 278 -14.15 1.18 -39.83
CA PRO A 278 -15.46 1.05 -39.20
C PRO A 278 -16.42 2.17 -39.64
N GLU A 279 -17.72 1.92 -39.42
CA GLU A 279 -18.81 2.89 -39.57
C GLU A 279 -18.43 4.25 -38.94
N GLY A 280 -18.55 5.34 -39.71
CA GLY A 280 -18.22 6.71 -39.26
C GLY A 280 -16.76 7.16 -39.42
N GLY A 281 -15.91 6.44 -40.17
CA GLY A 281 -14.52 6.84 -40.43
C GLY A 281 -14.36 8.18 -41.18
N PHE A 282 -13.24 8.87 -40.93
CA PHE A 282 -12.83 10.14 -41.56
C PHE A 282 -11.32 10.09 -41.91
N TYR A 283 -10.91 10.45 -43.12
CA TYR A 283 -9.48 10.58 -43.45
C TYR A 283 -9.18 11.69 -44.47
N VAL A 284 -7.92 12.14 -44.49
CA VAL A 284 -7.40 13.10 -45.46
C VAL A 284 -6.48 12.37 -46.44
N ASN A 285 -6.72 12.50 -47.74
CA ASN A 285 -5.89 11.96 -48.81
C ASN A 285 -4.92 13.04 -49.32
N ASN A 286 -3.63 12.86 -49.06
CA ASN A 286 -2.57 13.77 -49.54
C ASN A 286 -2.02 13.42 -50.93
N SER A 287 -2.35 12.24 -51.48
CA SER A 287 -2.01 11.90 -52.86
C SER A 287 -2.89 12.63 -53.88
N ALA A 288 -4.03 13.19 -53.43
CA ALA A 288 -4.93 13.98 -54.27
C ALA A 288 -4.45 15.44 -54.41
N SER A 289 -4.75 16.07 -55.55
CA SER A 289 -4.49 17.50 -55.78
C SER A 289 -5.77 18.22 -56.22
N PRO A 290 -6.35 19.12 -55.39
CA PRO A 290 -5.95 19.45 -54.02
C PRO A 290 -6.12 18.24 -53.07
N HIS A 291 -5.53 18.30 -51.87
CA HIS A 291 -5.79 17.29 -50.84
C HIS A 291 -7.29 17.15 -50.60
N LYS A 292 -7.76 15.93 -50.40
CA LYS A 292 -9.18 15.60 -50.30
C LYS A 292 -9.52 15.05 -48.93
N ILE A 293 -10.72 15.32 -48.46
CA ILE A 293 -11.25 14.79 -47.21
C ILE A 293 -12.29 13.74 -47.56
N TYR A 294 -12.35 12.63 -46.84
CA TYR A 294 -13.33 11.57 -47.06
C TYR A 294 -14.05 11.19 -45.76
N PHE A 295 -15.33 10.86 -45.87
CA PHE A 295 -16.15 10.25 -44.83
C PHE A 295 -16.66 8.88 -45.29
N TYR A 296 -16.77 7.93 -44.37
CA TYR A 296 -17.33 6.60 -44.67
C TYR A 296 -18.85 6.60 -44.43
N ASP A 297 -19.65 6.32 -45.47
CA ASP A 297 -21.12 6.42 -45.44
C ASP A 297 -21.85 5.09 -45.24
N ASN A 298 -21.14 4.08 -44.72
CA ASN A 298 -21.56 2.67 -44.62
C ASN A 298 -21.60 1.89 -45.93
N THR A 299 -21.42 2.54 -47.08
CA THR A 299 -21.36 1.88 -48.40
C THR A 299 -20.00 2.06 -49.08
N GLY A 300 -19.23 3.07 -48.66
CA GLY A 300 -17.87 3.31 -49.10
C GLY A 300 -17.32 4.63 -48.58
N TRP A 301 -16.11 4.96 -49.01
CA TRP A 301 -15.54 6.29 -48.78
C TRP A 301 -16.06 7.30 -49.79
N VAL A 302 -16.66 8.37 -49.27
CA VAL A 302 -17.18 9.49 -50.05
C VAL A 302 -16.36 10.73 -49.74
N GLU A 303 -15.94 11.45 -50.78
CA GLU A 303 -15.18 12.69 -50.58
C GLU A 303 -16.10 13.81 -50.06
N LEU A 304 -15.72 14.44 -48.94
CA LEU A 304 -16.31 15.66 -48.43
C LEU A 304 -15.81 16.84 -49.27
N GLY A 305 -16.75 17.60 -49.83
CA GLY A 305 -16.44 18.76 -50.66
C GLY A 305 -16.28 18.46 -52.15
N SER A 306 -16.23 17.18 -52.57
CA SER A 306 -16.57 16.85 -53.96
C SER A 306 -18.08 16.93 -54.13
N GLY A 307 -18.57 18.13 -54.42
CA GLY A 307 -19.87 18.27 -55.01
C GLY A 307 -19.89 17.57 -56.36
N GLY A 308 -20.32 16.31 -56.38
CA GLY A 308 -20.91 15.74 -57.58
C GLY A 308 -22.37 16.17 -57.63
N SER A 309 -22.68 17.13 -58.51
CA SER A 309 -24.06 17.50 -58.94
C SER A 309 -24.85 18.32 -57.93
N GLY A 310 -24.55 19.62 -57.76
CA GLY A 310 -25.40 20.45 -56.90
C GLY A 310 -24.80 21.67 -56.23
N GLN A 311 -23.54 22.05 -56.48
CA GLN A 311 -22.92 23.10 -55.69
C GLN A 311 -23.51 24.46 -56.07
N TRP A 312 -24.32 24.99 -55.16
CA TRP A 312 -24.75 26.38 -55.13
C TRP A 312 -23.50 27.23 -54.90
N THR A 313 -23.00 27.83 -55.97
CA THR A 313 -21.82 28.69 -56.01
C THR A 313 -22.28 30.14 -56.01
N ASP A 314 -21.72 30.94 -55.09
CA ASP A 314 -21.92 32.38 -55.05
C ASP A 314 -21.07 33.05 -56.16
N ASP A 315 -21.76 33.65 -57.13
CA ASP A 315 -21.18 34.49 -58.17
C ASP A 315 -21.33 35.96 -57.75
N ALA A 316 -20.50 36.37 -56.79
CA ALA A 316 -20.52 37.73 -56.23
C ALA A 316 -20.27 38.83 -57.27
N ALA A 317 -19.69 38.51 -58.43
CA ALA A 317 -19.50 39.47 -59.51
C ALA A 317 -20.81 39.81 -60.24
N ASN A 318 -21.79 38.90 -60.20
CA ASN A 318 -23.09 39.03 -60.84
C ASN A 318 -24.26 38.91 -59.83
N ASP A 319 -23.95 38.94 -58.53
CA ASP A 319 -24.89 38.95 -57.40
C ASP A 319 -25.93 37.82 -57.44
N ARG A 320 -25.46 36.60 -57.69
CA ARG A 320 -26.33 35.44 -57.89
C ARG A 320 -25.74 34.15 -57.36
N ILE A 321 -26.60 33.23 -56.95
CA ILE A 321 -26.22 31.86 -56.61
C ILE A 321 -26.65 30.92 -57.74
N HIS A 322 -25.70 30.16 -58.31
CA HIS A 322 -25.96 29.20 -59.39
C HIS A 322 -25.56 27.79 -58.97
N ASN A 323 -26.26 26.78 -59.52
CA ASN A 323 -25.95 25.38 -59.28
C ASN A 323 -25.30 24.76 -60.52
N ASP A 324 -23.99 24.55 -60.45
CA ASP A 324 -23.18 23.95 -61.51
C ASP A 324 -23.42 22.44 -61.56
N ASN A 325 -24.51 22.04 -62.24
CA ASN A 325 -24.80 20.64 -62.49
C ASN A 325 -24.47 20.27 -63.95
N ALA A 326 -23.18 20.02 -64.17
CA ALA A 326 -22.52 19.51 -65.38
C ALA A 326 -22.15 20.52 -66.48
N ALA A 327 -20.86 20.50 -66.86
CA ALA A 327 -20.17 21.39 -67.82
C ALA A 327 -20.74 21.44 -69.25
N THR A 328 -21.85 20.75 -69.54
CA THR A 328 -22.47 20.69 -70.88
C THR A 328 -23.93 21.16 -70.90
N VAL A 329 -24.52 21.54 -69.77
CA VAL A 329 -25.88 22.10 -69.71
C VAL A 329 -25.81 23.47 -69.04
N PRO A 330 -26.33 24.56 -69.64
CA PRO A 330 -26.40 25.84 -68.96
C PRO A 330 -27.23 25.72 -67.68
N ASP A 331 -26.77 26.38 -66.61
CA ASP A 331 -27.42 26.37 -65.30
C ASP A 331 -28.91 26.71 -65.40
N ARG A 332 -29.74 25.96 -64.68
CA ARG A 332 -31.20 26.03 -64.82
C ARG A 332 -31.90 26.85 -63.74
N VAL A 333 -31.21 27.25 -62.68
CA VAL A 333 -31.79 28.06 -61.60
C VAL A 333 -30.75 29.03 -61.07
N TRP A 334 -31.09 30.31 -61.05
CA TRP A 334 -30.35 31.37 -60.35
C TRP A 334 -31.25 31.95 -59.26
N VAL A 335 -30.68 32.21 -58.09
CA VAL A 335 -31.31 33.01 -57.03
C VAL A 335 -30.53 34.31 -56.93
N GLU A 336 -31.20 35.43 -57.12
CA GLU A 336 -30.63 36.78 -56.99
C GLU A 336 -30.72 37.25 -55.53
N ASP A 337 -29.88 38.23 -55.15
CA ASP A 337 -29.75 38.70 -53.76
C ASP A 337 -31.05 39.31 -53.18
N ASP A 338 -31.94 39.74 -54.04
CA ASP A 338 -33.25 40.34 -53.74
C ASP A 338 -34.37 39.30 -53.54
N GLY A 339 -34.05 38.01 -53.65
CA GLY A 339 -34.98 36.90 -53.47
C GLY A 339 -35.69 36.46 -54.74
N ASP A 340 -35.35 37.03 -55.90
CA ASP A 340 -35.89 36.58 -57.19
C ASP A 340 -35.25 35.26 -57.65
N VAL A 341 -36.07 34.40 -58.25
CA VAL A 341 -35.63 33.12 -58.86
C VAL A 341 -35.76 33.20 -60.37
N LYS A 342 -34.64 33.12 -61.09
CA LYS A 342 -34.61 33.11 -62.57
C LYS A 342 -34.28 31.71 -63.09
N ILE A 343 -35.05 31.28 -64.09
CA ILE A 343 -34.87 29.99 -64.78
C ILE A 343 -34.60 30.26 -66.26
N HIS A 344 -33.44 29.80 -66.74
CA HIS A 344 -33.07 29.90 -68.15
C HIS A 344 -33.26 28.55 -68.86
N GLY A 345 -34.04 28.52 -69.94
CA GLY A 345 -34.15 27.35 -70.82
C GLY A 345 -35.07 26.22 -70.34
N GLY A 346 -36.05 26.51 -69.49
CA GLY A 346 -37.11 25.58 -69.05
C GLY A 346 -38.22 26.34 -68.32
N GLY A 347 -39.35 25.68 -68.04
CA GLY A 347 -40.42 26.27 -67.22
C GLY A 347 -40.16 26.05 -65.72
N LEU A 348 -40.49 27.04 -64.87
CA LEU A 348 -40.57 26.85 -63.42
C LEU A 348 -41.78 25.95 -63.12
N VAL A 349 -41.53 24.70 -62.74
CA VAL A 349 -42.59 23.83 -62.23
C VAL A 349 -42.67 24.03 -60.73
N VAL A 350 -43.55 24.95 -60.28
CA VAL A 350 -43.98 24.98 -58.87
C VAL A 350 -45.02 23.87 -58.72
N GLY A 351 -44.54 22.65 -58.50
CA GLY A 351 -45.42 21.50 -58.29
C GLY A 351 -45.98 21.53 -56.88
N ASP A 352 -47.27 21.82 -56.75
CA ASP A 352 -48.02 21.47 -55.53
C ASP A 352 -48.15 19.94 -55.52
N VAL A 353 -47.55 19.26 -54.53
CA VAL A 353 -47.56 17.79 -54.46
C VAL A 353 -48.93 17.33 -53.94
N SER A 354 -49.94 17.38 -54.79
CA SER A 354 -51.27 16.86 -54.52
C SER A 354 -51.69 15.96 -55.68
N SER A 355 -51.64 14.64 -55.45
CA SER A 355 -51.94 13.57 -56.43
C SER A 355 -53.43 13.44 -56.80
N THR A 356 -54.18 14.52 -56.74
CA THR A 356 -55.60 14.57 -57.12
C THR A 356 -55.86 15.97 -57.64
N CYS A 357 -56.38 16.06 -58.88
CA CYS A 357 -56.81 17.32 -59.50
C CYS A 357 -57.70 18.12 -58.54
N GLY A 358 -57.08 19.04 -57.82
CA GLY A 358 -57.71 20.06 -57.00
C GLY A 358 -57.28 21.38 -57.59
N THR A 359 -58.27 22.21 -57.94
CA THR A 359 -58.14 23.61 -58.36
C THR A 359 -56.81 24.27 -58.00
N VAL A 360 -55.95 24.48 -58.99
CA VAL A 360 -54.87 25.47 -58.88
C VAL A 360 -55.53 26.83 -58.71
N SER A 361 -55.39 27.43 -57.53
CA SER A 361 -55.67 28.84 -57.35
C SER A 361 -54.67 29.62 -58.20
N GLU A 362 -55.22 30.44 -59.07
CA GLU A 362 -54.55 31.32 -60.01
C GLU A 362 -53.68 32.35 -59.27
N GLU A 363 -52.42 32.02 -58.96
CA GLU A 363 -51.36 33.02 -58.84
C GLU A 363 -50.44 32.87 -60.05
N ALA A 364 -50.88 33.50 -61.13
CA ALA A 364 -50.18 33.57 -62.40
C ALA A 364 -48.84 34.33 -62.24
N PHE A 365 -47.72 33.63 -62.40
CA PHE A 365 -46.48 34.29 -62.78
C PHE A 365 -46.55 34.61 -64.27
N TRP A 366 -46.72 35.89 -64.55
CA TRP A 366 -46.88 36.48 -65.87
C TRP A 366 -45.52 36.49 -66.58
N THR A 367 -45.35 35.65 -67.60
CA THR A 367 -44.45 35.99 -68.71
C THR A 367 -45.32 36.23 -69.94
N GLY A 368 -45.23 37.43 -70.49
CA GLY A 368 -46.02 37.83 -71.64
C GLY A 368 -45.95 36.78 -72.74
N THR A 369 -47.10 36.49 -73.32
CA THR A 369 -47.41 35.52 -74.40
C THR A 369 -47.65 34.05 -74.00
N GLN A 370 -48.86 33.82 -73.49
CA GLN A 370 -49.71 32.61 -73.62
C GLN A 370 -49.44 31.44 -72.66
N ALA A 371 -50.43 31.15 -71.79
CA ALA A 371 -50.49 29.90 -71.02
C ALA A 371 -50.59 28.70 -71.97
N ILE A 372 -49.73 27.69 -71.77
CA ILE A 372 -49.82 26.42 -72.47
C ILE A 372 -50.87 25.58 -71.74
N PRO A 373 -52.02 25.22 -72.35
CA PRO A 373 -52.95 24.30 -71.72
C PRO A 373 -52.31 22.91 -71.65
N ASP A 374 -52.41 22.27 -70.49
CA ASP A 374 -52.01 20.88 -70.29
C ASP A 374 -52.86 19.97 -71.20
N ALA A 375 -52.21 19.26 -72.12
CA ALA A 375 -52.87 18.49 -73.20
C ALA A 375 -53.57 17.20 -72.72
N GLY A 376 -53.87 17.07 -71.42
CA GLY A 376 -54.43 15.86 -70.81
C GLY A 376 -55.69 16.04 -69.96
N CYS A 377 -56.15 17.26 -69.68
CA CYS A 377 -57.34 17.48 -68.86
C CYS A 377 -58.54 17.94 -69.71
N PRO A 378 -59.68 17.21 -69.72
CA PRO A 378 -60.88 17.65 -70.42
C PRO A 378 -61.43 18.93 -69.76
N VAL A 379 -61.81 19.89 -70.61
CA VAL A 379 -62.44 21.18 -70.23
C VAL A 379 -63.69 21.01 -69.36
#